data_AF-A0AAW1R2K0-F1
#
_entry.id   AF-A0AAW1R2K0-F1
#
_cell.length_a   1.000
_cell.length_b   1.000
_cell.length_c   1.000
_cell.angle_alpha   90.00
_cell.angle_beta   90.00
_cell.angle_gamma   90.00
#
_symmetry.space_group_name_H-M   'P 1'
#
loop_
_entity.id
_entity.type
_entity.pdbx_description
1 polymer ?
#
loop_
_entity_poly.entity_id
_entity_poly.type
_entity_poly.pdbx_seq_one_letter_code
_entity_poly.pdbx_strand_id
1 'polypeptide(L)'
;MVVTSAVAHPVLQEELEPAAALLQARMAGPLLKSTQALARFTYFFYFHSIPPIILGVAFLALKRDYLFKNRVFDYNTPEALHWTRPEPCTEYCDSCNPMEVRFRTFDGHCNSLNPNLTGMGMSNHRFSHSALYPENASVPGLWEPNPYDVAEKLLKTPEGKERATAPDFSMFLSLWINLQLHDWSFHEVSNDSSWKLQYGPGKDDTFVLRKSYFDEGGHCINTETPWWDCGQIYGTTAERAGSLRLDGGGCEMRLDRDGLMPLGSDGLPESGMVKNWWAGVESMHLLFVKEHNYLCEQLRKENSTFNEEELYQTARLIVAALNGHIHTMEWTPALLNNEVLNTTLRGNWDGLTQAFIDHEMNSLKHSYVPVEITKAIGKLIEKSAPYTKGVGHVTDISGVPYSFPEDHTSAYRMHPLLPDQYTFAGDKVEASNMVNQHARDVIKKYGISAMLDAFGHQAPTTLTIHNYPDFLTKVDIPGAGLSCFLRPFPVCSSPA
;
A
#
# COMPACT_ATOMS: atom_id res chain seq x y z
N MET A 1 23.50 35.76 14.32
CA MET A 1 24.50 36.42 13.44
C MET A 1 23.76 36.98 12.24
N VAL A 2 24.06 38.22 11.89
CA VAL A 2 23.26 39.12 11.03
C VAL A 2 22.98 38.54 9.64
N VAL A 3 21.70 38.51 9.25
CA VAL A 3 21.26 38.26 7.87
C VAL A 3 21.57 39.52 7.07
N THR A 4 22.67 39.51 6.32
CA THR A 4 22.94 40.54 5.32
C THR A 4 22.18 40.20 4.04
N SER A 5 21.19 41.03 3.72
CA SER A 5 20.50 41.05 2.43
C SER A 5 21.50 41.29 1.30
N ALA A 6 21.82 40.26 0.52
CA ALA A 6 22.46 40.45 -0.77
C ALA A 6 21.38 40.95 -1.75
N VAL A 7 21.41 42.25 -2.02
CA VAL A 7 20.66 42.87 -3.10
C VAL A 7 21.16 42.25 -4.41
N ALA A 8 20.31 41.47 -5.08
CA ALA A 8 20.60 40.97 -6.41
C ALA A 8 20.77 42.16 -7.37
N HIS A 9 21.92 42.21 -8.05
CA HIS A 9 22.27 43.27 -8.98
C HIS A 9 21.28 43.23 -10.18
N PRO A 10 20.68 44.37 -10.62
CA PRO A 10 19.66 44.40 -11.68
C PRO A 10 20.11 43.79 -13.02
N VAL A 11 21.41 43.72 -13.25
CA VAL A 11 22.02 43.19 -14.48
C VAL A 11 21.91 41.67 -14.59
N LEU A 12 21.82 40.94 -13.47
CA LEU A 12 21.63 39.47 -13.49
C LEU A 12 20.19 39.08 -13.85
N GLN A 13 19.20 39.95 -13.63
CA GLN A 13 17.80 39.71 -13.97
C GLN A 13 17.55 39.81 -15.48
N GLU A 14 18.26 40.72 -16.18
CA GLU A 14 18.13 40.91 -17.63
C GLU A 14 18.79 39.79 -18.47
N GLU A 15 19.77 39.06 -17.93
CA GLU A 15 20.40 37.92 -18.63
C GLU A 15 19.74 36.56 -18.32
N LEU A 16 19.00 36.44 -17.20
CA LEU A 16 18.33 35.19 -16.80
C LEU A 16 16.95 34.99 -17.48
N GLU A 17 16.22 36.06 -17.76
CA GLU A 17 14.93 36.02 -18.49
C GLU A 17 15.08 35.40 -19.90
N PRO A 18 16.06 35.79 -20.74
CA PRO A 18 16.30 35.17 -22.03
C PRO A 18 16.73 33.71 -21.93
N ALA A 19 17.50 33.34 -20.90
CA ALA A 19 17.96 31.96 -20.68
C ALA A 19 16.83 31.02 -20.22
N ALA A 20 15.95 31.50 -19.34
CA ALA A 20 14.73 30.80 -18.92
C ALA A 20 13.72 30.67 -20.09
N ALA A 21 13.59 31.73 -20.90
CA ALA A 21 12.79 31.70 -22.13
C ALA A 21 13.40 30.77 -23.20
N LEU A 22 14.74 30.70 -23.32
CA LEU A 22 15.43 29.75 -24.20
C LEU A 22 15.25 28.30 -23.74
N LEU A 23 15.30 28.04 -22.42
CA LEU A 23 15.03 26.72 -21.85
C LEU A 23 13.56 26.32 -22.07
N GLN A 24 12.61 27.24 -21.88
CA GLN A 24 11.21 27.03 -22.23
C GLN A 24 11.03 26.74 -23.73
N ALA A 25 11.66 27.51 -24.61
CA ALA A 25 11.52 27.35 -26.05
C ALA A 25 12.18 26.06 -26.57
N ARG A 26 13.35 25.67 -26.03
CA ARG A 26 14.12 24.50 -26.51
C ARG A 26 13.74 23.19 -25.83
N MET A 27 13.32 23.19 -24.57
CA MET A 27 12.87 21.96 -23.89
C MET A 27 11.35 21.74 -23.97
N ALA A 28 10.53 22.80 -24.01
CA ALA A 28 9.07 22.67 -23.93
C ALA A 28 8.31 22.55 -25.26
N GLY A 29 8.93 22.87 -26.39
CA GLY A 29 8.25 22.81 -27.69
C GLY A 29 8.10 21.38 -28.25
N PRO A 30 9.21 20.64 -28.48
CA PRO A 30 9.15 19.33 -29.12
C PRO A 30 9.08 18.14 -28.15
N LEU A 31 9.69 18.25 -26.96
CA LEU A 31 9.77 17.14 -25.99
C LEU A 31 8.47 16.95 -25.19
N LEU A 32 7.72 18.03 -25.00
CA LEU A 32 6.62 18.15 -24.03
C LEU A 32 5.21 18.03 -24.65
N LYS A 33 5.10 17.92 -25.98
CA LYS A 33 3.80 17.90 -26.69
C LYS A 33 3.45 16.60 -27.40
N SER A 34 4.34 15.60 -27.42
CA SER A 34 4.01 14.32 -28.07
C SER A 34 4.34 13.13 -27.19
N THR A 35 3.36 12.25 -27.02
CA THR A 35 3.54 10.89 -26.49
C THR A 35 4.64 10.13 -27.24
N GLN A 36 4.91 10.50 -28.50
CA GLN A 36 6.02 10.00 -29.31
C GLN A 36 7.40 10.45 -28.82
N ALA A 37 7.55 11.67 -28.30
CA ALA A 37 8.80 12.12 -27.68
C ALA A 37 9.09 11.36 -26.39
N LEU A 38 8.08 11.14 -25.54
CA LEU A 38 8.21 10.33 -24.32
C LEU A 38 8.57 8.87 -24.65
N ALA A 39 7.94 8.28 -25.68
CA ALA A 39 8.23 6.92 -26.14
C ALA A 39 9.63 6.79 -26.77
N ARG A 40 10.06 7.77 -27.57
CA ARG A 40 11.43 7.82 -28.12
C ARG A 40 12.46 8.03 -27.02
N PHE A 41 12.16 8.85 -26.02
CA PHE A 41 13.04 9.09 -24.88
C PHE A 41 13.22 7.83 -24.02
N THR A 42 12.15 7.09 -23.71
CA THR A 42 12.23 5.79 -23.02
C THR A 42 12.99 4.71 -23.78
N TYR A 43 12.99 4.78 -25.10
CA TYR A 43 13.67 3.78 -25.95
C TYR A 43 15.20 3.96 -25.96
N PHE A 44 15.69 5.19 -25.76
CA PHE A 44 17.12 5.52 -25.84
C PHE A 44 17.78 5.84 -24.49
N PHE A 45 17.01 6.28 -23.49
CA PHE A 45 17.54 6.65 -22.18
C PHE A 45 16.72 6.03 -21.06
N TYR A 46 17.38 5.21 -20.24
CA TYR A 46 16.82 4.77 -18.98
C TYR A 46 16.76 5.96 -18.02
N PHE A 47 15.57 6.33 -17.54
CA PHE A 47 15.36 7.50 -16.68
C PHE A 47 16.28 7.53 -15.44
N HIS A 48 16.62 6.35 -14.91
CA HIS A 48 17.48 6.16 -13.75
C HIS A 48 18.97 6.43 -14.01
N SER A 49 19.36 6.66 -15.27
CA SER A 49 20.73 6.91 -15.71
C SER A 49 20.90 8.31 -16.34
N ILE A 50 19.94 9.22 -16.16
CA ILE A 50 19.96 10.56 -16.79
C ILE A 50 20.52 11.60 -15.82
N PRO A 51 21.79 12.02 -15.97
CA PRO A 51 22.25 13.29 -15.44
C PRO A 51 21.78 14.43 -16.37
N PRO A 52 21.33 15.58 -15.82
CA PRO A 52 21.07 15.84 -14.40
C PRO A 52 19.76 15.21 -13.90
N ILE A 53 19.69 14.93 -12.59
CA ILE A 53 18.54 14.33 -11.88
C ILE A 53 17.22 15.01 -12.21
N ILE A 54 17.25 16.33 -12.41
CA ILE A 54 16.14 17.17 -12.86
C ILE A 54 15.44 16.56 -14.10
N LEU A 55 16.18 16.04 -15.08
CA LEU A 55 15.60 15.44 -16.27
C LEU A 55 14.90 14.11 -15.95
N GLY A 56 15.48 13.31 -15.06
CA GLY A 56 14.86 12.08 -14.57
C GLY A 56 13.55 12.35 -13.82
N VAL A 57 13.55 13.35 -12.92
CA VAL A 57 12.36 13.77 -12.16
C VAL A 57 11.29 14.35 -13.10
N ALA A 58 11.68 15.20 -14.05
CA ALA A 58 10.77 15.75 -15.06
C ALA A 58 10.15 14.64 -15.92
N PHE A 59 10.95 13.65 -16.32
CA PHE A 59 10.46 12.49 -17.05
C PHE A 59 9.40 11.72 -16.25
N LEU A 60 9.66 11.41 -14.98
CA LEU A 60 8.71 10.70 -14.11
C LEU A 60 7.43 11.53 -13.89
N ALA A 61 7.56 12.83 -13.66
CA ALA A 61 6.43 13.75 -13.53
C ALA A 61 5.51 13.73 -14.76
N LEU A 62 6.09 13.82 -15.96
CA LEU A 62 5.34 13.78 -17.22
C LEU A 62 4.75 12.40 -17.51
N LYS A 63 5.49 11.33 -17.20
CA LYS A 63 4.99 9.96 -17.33
C LYS A 63 3.79 9.74 -16.41
N ARG A 64 3.86 10.22 -15.17
CA ARG A 64 2.76 10.17 -14.21
C ARG A 64 1.54 10.93 -14.73
N ASP A 65 1.70 12.16 -15.21
CA ASP A 65 0.61 12.94 -15.81
C ASP A 65 -0.04 12.24 -17.01
N TYR A 66 0.76 11.61 -17.87
CA TYR A 66 0.24 10.79 -18.95
C TYR A 66 -0.58 9.59 -18.44
N LEU A 67 -0.10 8.88 -17.41
CA LEU A 67 -0.82 7.75 -16.83
C LEU A 67 -2.15 8.19 -16.21
N PHE A 68 -2.19 9.25 -15.40
CA PHE A 68 -3.43 9.77 -14.81
C PHE A 68 -4.49 10.12 -15.86
N LYS A 69 -4.08 10.69 -17.00
CA LYS A 69 -4.99 11.07 -18.08
C LYS A 69 -5.50 9.90 -18.93
N ASN A 70 -4.81 8.76 -18.95
CA ASN A 70 -5.04 7.71 -19.96
C ASN A 70 -5.15 6.28 -19.41
N ARG A 71 -4.92 6.09 -18.11
CA ARG A 71 -4.71 4.78 -17.46
C ARG A 71 -5.31 4.75 -16.06
N VAL A 72 -6.43 5.45 -15.84
CA VAL A 72 -7.23 5.34 -14.62
C VAL A 72 -8.67 5.15 -15.06
N PHE A 73 -9.22 3.97 -14.77
CA PHE A 73 -10.57 3.57 -15.16
C PHE A 73 -11.34 3.15 -13.91
N ASP A 74 -12.36 3.92 -13.55
CA ASP A 74 -13.30 3.54 -12.50
C ASP A 74 -14.47 2.77 -13.10
N TYR A 75 -14.93 1.76 -12.37
CA TYR A 75 -16.05 0.92 -12.76
C TYR A 75 -17.20 0.98 -11.76
N ASN A 76 -17.12 1.81 -10.71
CA ASN A 76 -18.24 2.00 -9.78
C ASN A 76 -19.46 2.61 -10.48
N THR A 77 -20.66 2.22 -10.03
CA THR A 77 -21.89 2.83 -10.53
C THR A 77 -22.07 4.22 -9.92
N PRO A 78 -22.74 5.17 -10.60
CA PRO A 78 -23.06 6.46 -10.01
C PRO A 78 -23.77 6.36 -8.65
N GLU A 79 -24.61 5.35 -8.48
CA GLU A 79 -25.32 5.09 -7.22
C GLU A 79 -24.37 4.67 -6.10
N ALA A 80 -23.37 3.82 -6.39
CA ALA A 80 -22.37 3.41 -5.41
C ALA A 80 -21.50 4.60 -4.97
N LEU A 81 -21.22 5.54 -5.87
CA LEU A 81 -20.46 6.76 -5.56
C LEU A 81 -21.23 7.74 -4.67
N HIS A 82 -22.54 7.57 -4.51
CA HIS A 82 -23.38 8.36 -3.63
C HIS A 82 -23.77 7.55 -2.39
N TRP A 83 -22.97 7.67 -1.32
CA TRP A 83 -23.33 7.10 -0.05
C TRP A 83 -24.46 7.90 0.60
N THR A 84 -25.49 7.19 1.06
CA THR A 84 -26.61 7.74 1.84
C THR A 84 -26.72 7.01 3.17
N ARG A 85 -27.10 7.75 4.21
CA ARG A 85 -27.21 7.18 5.54
C ARG A 85 -28.44 6.24 5.65
N PRO A 86 -28.31 5.04 6.23
CA PRO A 86 -29.47 4.16 6.48
C PRO A 86 -30.50 4.82 7.42
N GLU A 87 -31.79 4.59 7.19
CA GLU A 87 -32.89 5.11 8.04
C GLU A 87 -32.84 4.56 9.49
N PRO A 88 -33.37 5.31 10.49
CA PRO A 88 -34.20 6.51 10.38
C PRO A 88 -33.40 7.80 10.63
N CYS A 89 -33.18 8.58 9.57
CA CYS A 89 -32.51 9.86 9.64
C CYS A 89 -33.53 10.97 9.41
N THR A 90 -33.66 11.88 10.38
CA THR A 90 -34.85 12.74 10.48
C THR A 90 -34.77 14.05 9.70
N GLU A 91 -33.66 14.42 9.07
CA GLU A 91 -33.67 15.69 8.31
C GLU A 91 -32.65 15.88 7.16
N TYR A 92 -31.52 15.17 7.10
CA TYR A 92 -30.57 15.27 5.97
C TYR A 92 -29.78 13.95 5.78
N CYS A 93 -30.23 13.07 4.88
CA CYS A 93 -29.59 11.77 4.61
C CYS A 93 -28.45 11.83 3.59
N ASP A 94 -28.28 12.99 2.94
CA ASP A 94 -27.39 13.19 1.79
C ASP A 94 -26.10 13.96 2.14
N SER A 95 -25.81 14.13 3.44
CA SER A 95 -24.69 14.95 3.90
C SER A 95 -23.86 14.29 4.99
N CYS A 96 -22.55 14.38 4.83
CA CYS A 96 -21.57 14.02 5.85
C CYS A 96 -21.81 14.83 7.13
N ASN A 97 -21.87 14.15 8.27
CA ASN A 97 -22.03 14.79 9.58
C ASN A 97 -20.73 15.47 10.05
N PRO A 98 -20.77 16.34 11.08
CA PRO A 98 -19.58 17.07 11.53
C PRO A 98 -18.37 16.20 11.94
N MET A 99 -18.59 14.99 12.47
CA MET A 99 -17.51 14.03 12.77
C MET A 99 -16.97 13.38 11.49
N GLU A 100 -17.83 12.99 10.55
CA GLU A 100 -17.46 12.41 9.25
C GLU A 100 -16.66 13.39 8.39
N VAL A 101 -16.88 14.71 8.56
CA VAL A 101 -16.09 15.76 7.89
C VAL A 101 -14.72 15.98 8.54
N ARG A 102 -14.61 15.74 9.85
CA ARG A 102 -13.37 15.99 10.63
C ARG A 102 -12.44 14.77 10.66
N PHE A 103 -12.99 13.57 10.57
CA PHE A 103 -12.29 12.32 10.85
C PHE A 103 -12.52 11.28 9.77
N ARG A 104 -11.61 10.31 9.69
CA ARG A 104 -11.75 9.17 8.77
C ARG A 104 -12.90 8.29 9.26
N THR A 105 -13.88 8.07 8.40
CA THR A 105 -14.95 7.10 8.64
C THR A 105 -14.38 5.67 8.61
N PHE A 106 -15.12 4.69 9.11
CA PHE A 106 -14.61 3.32 9.21
C PHE A 106 -14.66 2.60 7.87
N ASP A 107 -15.77 2.72 7.16
CA ASP A 107 -16.00 2.14 5.84
C ASP A 107 -15.49 3.02 4.68
N GLY A 108 -14.88 4.18 4.97
CA GLY A 108 -14.22 5.04 3.98
C GLY A 108 -15.10 6.10 3.31
N HIS A 109 -16.39 6.20 3.66
CA HIS A 109 -17.29 7.23 3.11
C HIS A 109 -16.90 8.65 3.56
N CYS A 110 -17.44 9.66 2.89
CA CYS A 110 -17.29 11.08 3.26
C CYS A 110 -15.85 11.62 3.28
N ASN A 111 -14.89 10.92 2.67
CA ASN A 111 -13.56 11.48 2.39
C ASN A 111 -13.63 12.59 1.32
N SER A 112 -14.55 12.45 0.36
CA SER A 112 -14.96 13.55 -0.53
C SER A 112 -16.24 14.21 -0.01
N LEU A 113 -16.23 15.54 0.05
CA LEU A 113 -17.39 16.36 0.41
C LEU A 113 -18.26 16.73 -0.80
N ASN A 114 -17.91 16.29 -2.00
CA ASN A 114 -18.79 16.38 -3.16
C ASN A 114 -19.95 15.38 -2.95
N PRO A 115 -21.22 15.83 -2.93
CA PRO A 115 -22.37 14.96 -2.70
C PRO A 115 -22.43 13.74 -3.63
N ASN A 116 -21.96 13.86 -4.88
CA ASN A 116 -22.00 12.77 -5.85
C ASN A 116 -20.83 11.78 -5.72
N LEU A 117 -19.89 12.02 -4.79
CA LEU A 117 -18.67 11.24 -4.60
C LEU A 117 -18.45 10.88 -3.12
N THR A 118 -19.47 10.97 -2.28
CA THR A 118 -19.36 10.65 -0.85
C THR A 118 -19.03 9.18 -0.60
N GLY A 119 -19.40 8.28 -1.51
CA GLY A 119 -19.12 6.83 -1.43
C GLY A 119 -17.79 6.42 -2.07
N MET A 120 -17.09 7.34 -2.72
CA MET A 120 -15.80 7.07 -3.36
C MET A 120 -14.77 6.56 -2.35
N GLY A 121 -14.12 5.44 -2.68
CA GLY A 121 -13.09 4.83 -1.86
C GLY A 121 -13.61 4.14 -0.59
N MET A 122 -14.90 3.79 -0.56
CA MET A 122 -15.44 2.96 0.51
C MET A 122 -15.00 1.49 0.41
N SER A 123 -15.08 0.77 1.52
CA SER A 123 -15.07 -0.69 1.52
C SER A 123 -16.28 -1.26 0.75
N ASN A 124 -16.15 -2.50 0.31
CA ASN A 124 -17.14 -3.23 -0.51
C ASN A 124 -17.50 -2.50 -1.82
N HIS A 125 -16.54 -1.77 -2.40
CA HIS A 125 -16.66 -1.13 -3.71
C HIS A 125 -15.81 -1.83 -4.77
N ARG A 126 -16.09 -1.54 -6.04
CA ARG A 126 -15.36 -2.12 -7.16
C ARG A 126 -13.91 -1.64 -7.17
N PHE A 127 -13.00 -2.53 -7.54
CA PHE A 127 -11.66 -2.14 -7.95
C PHE A 127 -11.70 -1.30 -9.24
N SER A 128 -10.80 -0.33 -9.37
CA SER A 128 -10.49 0.31 -10.66
C SER A 128 -9.55 -0.57 -11.49
N HIS A 129 -9.22 -0.10 -12.69
CA HIS A 129 -8.11 -0.65 -13.46
C HIS A 129 -7.21 0.45 -14.01
N SER A 130 -5.93 0.10 -14.21
CA SER A 130 -4.95 0.91 -14.93
C SER A 130 -4.72 0.45 -16.36
N ALA A 131 -5.21 -0.74 -16.71
CA ALA A 131 -5.27 -1.25 -18.09
C ALA A 131 -6.72 -1.49 -18.51
N LEU A 132 -6.99 -1.40 -19.82
CA LEU A 132 -8.29 -1.81 -20.36
C LEU A 132 -8.34 -3.33 -20.42
N TYR A 133 -9.30 -3.91 -19.71
CA TYR A 133 -9.63 -5.33 -19.80
C TYR A 133 -10.86 -5.51 -20.71
N PRO A 134 -10.96 -6.62 -21.47
CA PRO A 134 -12.16 -6.91 -22.23
C PRO A 134 -13.35 -7.09 -21.27
N GLU A 135 -14.47 -6.39 -21.50
CA GLU A 135 -15.69 -6.38 -20.67
C GLU A 135 -16.37 -7.75 -20.47
N ASN A 136 -15.85 -8.82 -21.09
CA ASN A 136 -16.40 -10.17 -21.03
C ASN A 136 -15.31 -11.24 -21.03
N ALA A 137 -14.17 -10.98 -20.40
CA ALA A 137 -13.12 -11.99 -20.31
C ALA A 137 -13.55 -13.12 -19.34
N SER A 138 -14.48 -13.98 -19.76
CA SER A 138 -14.35 -15.41 -19.44
C SER A 138 -12.95 -15.78 -19.91
N VAL A 139 -11.95 -15.79 -19.02
CA VAL A 139 -10.54 -15.82 -19.42
C VAL A 139 -10.30 -17.07 -20.27
N PRO A 140 -10.30 -16.98 -21.62
CA PRO A 140 -10.09 -18.16 -22.45
C PRO A 140 -8.65 -18.56 -22.19
N GLY A 141 -8.44 -19.81 -21.77
CA GLY A 141 -7.12 -20.25 -21.34
C GLY A 141 -6.73 -19.83 -19.92
N LEU A 142 -7.67 -19.60 -18.99
CA LEU A 142 -7.35 -19.44 -17.55
C LEU A 142 -6.39 -20.54 -17.05
N TRP A 143 -6.54 -21.74 -17.60
CA TRP A 143 -5.76 -22.93 -17.27
C TRP A 143 -4.65 -23.23 -18.29
N GLU A 144 -4.36 -22.29 -19.21
CA GLU A 144 -3.41 -22.47 -20.31
C GLU A 144 -2.35 -21.35 -20.33
N PRO A 145 -1.07 -21.64 -20.03
CA PRO A 145 -0.56 -22.95 -19.58
C PRO A 145 -1.09 -23.34 -18.19
N ASN A 146 -0.99 -24.63 -17.85
CA ASN A 146 -1.45 -25.13 -16.56
C ASN A 146 -0.76 -24.34 -15.40
N PRO A 147 -1.52 -23.72 -14.47
CA PRO A 147 -0.93 -22.92 -13.40
C PRO A 147 0.01 -23.70 -12.47
N TYR A 148 -0.22 -25.00 -12.30
CA TYR A 148 0.69 -25.88 -11.56
C TYR A 148 2.04 -26.01 -12.29
N ASP A 149 2.01 -26.16 -13.62
CA ASP A 149 3.25 -26.19 -14.42
C ASP A 149 4.01 -24.87 -14.33
N VAL A 150 3.30 -23.73 -14.32
CA VAL A 150 3.92 -22.41 -14.11
C VAL A 150 4.56 -22.34 -12.73
N ALA A 151 3.85 -22.76 -11.68
CA ALA A 151 4.36 -22.76 -10.32
C ALA A 151 5.61 -23.64 -10.17
N GLU A 152 5.57 -24.89 -10.62
CA GLU A 152 6.69 -25.83 -10.50
C GLU A 152 7.88 -25.45 -11.40
N LYS A 153 7.64 -24.98 -12.64
CA LYS A 153 8.70 -24.75 -13.63
C LYS A 153 9.27 -23.35 -13.61
N LEU A 154 8.57 -22.35 -13.08
CA LEU A 154 9.01 -20.94 -13.14
C LEU A 154 9.06 -20.25 -11.78
N LEU A 155 8.22 -20.63 -10.82
CA LEU A 155 8.15 -19.96 -9.52
C LEU A 155 8.98 -20.68 -8.45
N LYS A 156 8.77 -21.98 -8.29
CA LYS A 156 9.41 -22.81 -7.28
C LYS A 156 10.92 -22.86 -7.45
N THR A 157 11.63 -22.88 -6.33
CA THR A 157 13.08 -23.07 -6.31
C THR A 157 13.45 -24.48 -6.76
N PRO A 158 14.33 -24.64 -7.77
CA PRO A 158 14.74 -25.95 -8.25
C PRO A 158 15.37 -26.78 -7.14
N GLU A 159 15.13 -28.09 -7.18
CA GLU A 159 15.70 -29.03 -6.23
C GLU A 159 17.23 -28.90 -6.15
N GLY A 160 17.76 -28.85 -4.93
CA GLY A 160 19.19 -28.68 -4.67
C GLY A 160 19.74 -27.27 -4.86
N LYS A 161 18.89 -26.26 -5.14
CA LYS A 161 19.29 -24.85 -5.14
C LYS A 161 18.81 -24.12 -3.89
N GLU A 162 19.65 -23.24 -3.38
CA GLU A 162 19.27 -22.30 -2.33
C GLU A 162 18.52 -21.10 -2.92
N ARG A 163 17.66 -20.50 -2.11
CA ARG A 163 16.92 -19.30 -2.48
C ARG A 163 17.82 -18.08 -2.48
N ALA A 164 17.68 -17.25 -3.49
CA ALA A 164 18.40 -16.01 -3.60
C ALA A 164 17.91 -15.01 -2.54
N THR A 165 18.85 -14.43 -1.79
CA THR A 165 18.60 -13.46 -0.73
C THR A 165 18.94 -12.05 -1.16
N ALA A 166 18.34 -11.06 -0.51
CA ALA A 166 18.58 -9.64 -0.72
C ALA A 166 19.26 -9.06 0.53
N PRO A 167 20.59 -9.28 0.73
CA PRO A 167 21.30 -8.97 1.97
C PRO A 167 21.37 -7.48 2.33
N ASP A 168 21.14 -6.60 1.36
CA ASP A 168 21.10 -5.15 1.56
C ASP A 168 19.77 -4.67 2.19
N PHE A 169 18.81 -5.58 2.39
CA PHE A 169 17.51 -5.32 2.96
C PHE A 169 17.33 -6.11 4.27
N SER A 170 16.51 -5.58 5.17
CA SER A 170 16.02 -6.34 6.31
C SER A 170 14.63 -6.91 6.04
N MET A 171 14.19 -7.86 6.87
CA MET A 171 12.85 -8.45 6.77
C MET A 171 11.73 -7.41 6.95
N PHE A 172 12.03 -6.23 7.49
CA PHE A 172 11.06 -5.12 7.52
C PHE A 172 10.53 -4.75 6.13
N LEU A 173 11.29 -5.02 5.05
CA LEU A 173 10.78 -4.88 3.69
C LEU A 173 9.50 -5.70 3.48
N SER A 174 9.52 -6.98 3.87
CA SER A 174 8.41 -7.92 3.69
C SER A 174 7.30 -7.73 4.73
N LEU A 175 7.66 -7.49 5.99
CA LEU A 175 6.70 -7.25 7.08
C LEU A 175 5.86 -6.02 6.80
N TRP A 176 6.53 -4.92 6.41
CA TRP A 176 5.86 -3.67 6.11
C TRP A 176 4.92 -3.83 4.92
N ILE A 177 5.38 -4.36 3.79
CA ILE A 177 4.50 -4.40 2.61
C ILE A 177 3.28 -5.30 2.81
N ASN A 178 3.41 -6.38 3.58
CA ASN A 178 2.26 -7.20 3.94
C ASN A 178 1.28 -6.42 4.83
N LEU A 179 1.75 -5.62 5.79
CA LEU A 179 0.90 -4.73 6.59
C LEU A 179 0.11 -3.76 5.70
N GLN A 180 0.73 -3.20 4.67
CA GLN A 180 0.07 -2.25 3.77
C GLN A 180 -0.98 -2.92 2.88
N LEU A 181 -0.72 -4.14 2.40
CA LEU A 181 -1.72 -4.90 1.67
C LEU A 181 -2.97 -5.20 2.50
N HIS A 182 -2.82 -5.40 3.82
CA HIS A 182 -3.98 -5.53 4.71
C HIS A 182 -4.77 -4.22 4.87
N ASP A 183 -4.16 -3.06 4.60
CA ASP A 183 -4.80 -1.73 4.64
C ASP A 183 -5.60 -1.51 3.34
N TRP A 184 -4.92 -1.71 2.20
CA TRP A 184 -5.40 -1.21 0.93
C TRP A 184 -6.45 -2.09 0.25
N SER A 185 -6.23 -3.41 0.25
CA SER A 185 -7.07 -4.28 -0.57
C SER A 185 -7.15 -5.74 -0.15
N PHE A 186 -8.36 -6.26 -0.24
CA PHE A 186 -8.62 -7.69 -0.20
C PHE A 186 -9.85 -8.03 -1.04
N HIS A 187 -9.67 -8.92 -2.03
CA HIS A 187 -10.76 -9.39 -2.88
C HIS A 187 -11.83 -10.12 -2.09
N GLU A 188 -13.09 -9.77 -2.33
CA GLU A 188 -14.20 -10.61 -1.92
C GLU A 188 -14.13 -11.98 -2.62
N VAL A 189 -14.48 -13.03 -1.88
CA VAL A 189 -14.50 -14.40 -2.39
C VAL A 189 -15.91 -14.96 -2.34
N SER A 190 -16.26 -15.74 -3.36
CA SER A 190 -17.55 -16.40 -3.47
C SER A 190 -17.71 -17.44 -2.35
N ASN A 191 -18.86 -17.41 -1.67
CA ASN A 191 -19.25 -18.44 -0.72
C ASN A 191 -19.79 -19.70 -1.39
N ASP A 192 -20.34 -19.58 -2.59
CA ASP A 192 -21.09 -20.64 -3.27
C ASP A 192 -20.26 -21.35 -4.36
N SER A 193 -19.07 -20.84 -4.68
CA SER A 193 -18.27 -21.38 -5.79
C SER A 193 -16.78 -21.53 -5.46
N SER A 194 -16.23 -22.66 -5.91
CA SER A 194 -14.81 -22.97 -5.78
C SER A 194 -14.26 -23.61 -7.06
N TRP A 195 -12.96 -23.47 -7.25
CA TRP A 195 -12.17 -24.24 -8.19
C TRP A 195 -11.64 -25.49 -7.48
N LYS A 196 -11.73 -26.64 -8.15
CA LYS A 196 -11.01 -27.85 -7.75
C LYS A 196 -9.87 -28.04 -8.73
N LEU A 197 -8.64 -28.00 -8.22
CA LEU A 197 -7.44 -27.98 -9.03
C LEU A 197 -6.58 -29.19 -8.73
N GLN A 198 -6.15 -29.90 -9.78
CA GLN A 198 -5.26 -31.05 -9.66
C GLN A 198 -3.81 -30.58 -9.42
N TYR A 199 -3.09 -31.30 -8.56
CA TYR A 199 -1.65 -31.13 -8.35
C TYR A 199 -0.84 -31.70 -9.53
N GLY A 200 -0.95 -31.04 -10.68
CA GLY A 200 -0.22 -31.42 -11.88
C GLY A 200 -0.77 -32.66 -12.60
N PRO A 201 -0.23 -32.96 -13.79
CA PRO A 201 -0.75 -34.03 -14.65
C PRO A 201 -0.58 -35.41 -14.00
N GLY A 202 -1.68 -36.16 -13.86
CA GLY A 202 -1.65 -37.55 -13.42
C GLY A 202 -1.53 -37.77 -11.91
N LYS A 203 -1.73 -36.74 -11.08
CA LYS A 203 -1.91 -36.90 -9.63
C LYS A 203 -3.39 -36.85 -9.26
N ASP A 204 -3.77 -37.69 -8.30
CA ASP A 204 -5.14 -37.71 -7.76
C ASP A 204 -5.39 -36.57 -6.74
N ASP A 205 -4.32 -35.94 -6.26
CA ASP A 205 -4.41 -34.87 -5.27
C ASP A 205 -5.05 -33.62 -5.87
N THR A 206 -6.01 -33.04 -5.14
CA THR A 206 -6.63 -31.77 -5.51
C THR A 206 -6.58 -30.76 -4.36
N PHE A 207 -6.50 -29.48 -4.69
CA PHE A 207 -6.77 -28.40 -3.75
C PHE A 207 -7.99 -27.60 -4.19
N VAL A 208 -8.69 -27.05 -3.21
CA VAL A 208 -9.89 -26.24 -3.40
C VAL A 208 -9.53 -24.78 -3.17
N LEU A 209 -9.88 -23.91 -4.12
CA LEU A 209 -9.78 -22.46 -3.97
C LEU A 209 -11.15 -21.84 -4.17
N ARG A 210 -11.58 -20.97 -3.26
CA ARG A 210 -12.76 -20.13 -3.51
C ARG A 210 -12.51 -19.22 -4.70
N LYS A 211 -13.54 -19.02 -5.53
CA LYS A 211 -13.46 -18.08 -6.65
C LYS A 211 -13.52 -16.65 -6.10
N SER A 212 -12.90 -15.69 -6.78
CA SER A 212 -13.21 -14.28 -6.57
C SER A 212 -14.71 -14.05 -6.79
N TYR A 213 -15.32 -13.24 -5.93
CA TYR A 213 -16.68 -12.76 -6.16
C TYR A 213 -16.66 -11.67 -7.25
N PHE A 214 -17.62 -11.76 -8.16
CA PHE A 214 -17.88 -10.75 -9.17
C PHE A 214 -19.33 -10.31 -8.99
N ASP A 215 -19.56 -9.01 -8.99
CA ASP A 215 -20.90 -8.46 -8.93
C ASP A 215 -21.66 -8.61 -10.26
N GLU A 216 -22.89 -8.11 -10.33
CA GLU A 216 -23.72 -8.19 -11.55
C GLU A 216 -23.09 -7.50 -12.77
N GLY A 217 -22.16 -6.56 -12.55
CA GLY A 217 -21.39 -5.90 -13.59
C GLY A 217 -20.15 -6.67 -14.03
N GLY A 218 -19.84 -7.81 -13.41
CA GLY A 218 -18.64 -8.58 -13.70
C GLY A 218 -17.36 -7.98 -13.12
N HIS A 219 -17.48 -7.19 -12.05
CA HIS A 219 -16.32 -6.54 -11.39
C HIS A 219 -16.04 -7.16 -10.02
N CYS A 220 -14.75 -7.27 -9.68
CA CYS A 220 -14.32 -7.67 -8.35
C CYS A 220 -14.61 -6.58 -7.32
N ILE A 221 -14.91 -7.01 -6.09
CA ILE A 221 -15.17 -6.14 -4.94
C ILE A 221 -13.96 -6.14 -3.99
N ASN A 222 -13.56 -4.95 -3.56
CA ASN A 222 -12.58 -4.77 -2.49
C ASN A 222 -13.29 -4.73 -1.15
N THR A 223 -13.00 -5.68 -0.27
CA THR A 223 -13.58 -5.73 1.10
C THR A 223 -12.92 -4.77 2.08
N GLU A 224 -11.75 -4.22 1.72
CA GLU A 224 -11.03 -3.22 2.52
C GLU A 224 -11.30 -1.80 1.99
N THR A 225 -10.99 -0.79 2.80
CA THR A 225 -10.98 0.61 2.37
C THR A 225 -9.74 0.88 1.52
N PRO A 226 -9.85 1.29 0.24
CA PRO A 226 -8.69 1.64 -0.56
C PRO A 226 -7.94 2.87 -0.03
N TRP A 227 -8.59 3.69 0.81
CA TRP A 227 -7.93 4.82 1.47
C TRP A 227 -6.77 4.35 2.33
N TRP A 228 -5.75 5.19 2.41
CA TRP A 228 -4.67 4.97 3.38
C TRP A 228 -5.11 5.44 4.77
N ASP A 229 -5.94 4.64 5.43
CA ASP A 229 -6.65 4.98 6.67
C ASP A 229 -6.38 4.04 7.85
N CYS A 230 -5.44 3.12 7.65
CA CYS A 230 -5.06 2.08 8.60
C CYS A 230 -6.21 1.10 8.92
N GLY A 231 -7.04 0.77 7.92
CA GLY A 231 -8.15 -0.19 8.04
C GLY A 231 -7.72 -1.55 8.59
N GLN A 232 -6.49 -1.98 8.32
CA GLN A 232 -5.88 -3.19 8.91
C GLN A 232 -5.81 -3.18 10.44
N ILE A 233 -5.68 -2.00 11.05
CA ILE A 233 -5.64 -1.82 12.50
C ILE A 233 -7.05 -1.59 13.04
N TYR A 234 -7.82 -0.71 12.41
CA TYR A 234 -9.08 -0.18 12.95
C TYR A 234 -10.34 -0.88 12.46
N GLY A 235 -10.25 -1.62 11.35
CA GLY A 235 -11.36 -2.27 10.68
C GLY A 235 -12.17 -1.33 9.79
N THR A 236 -12.98 -1.92 8.92
CA THR A 236 -13.81 -1.21 7.94
C THR A 236 -15.23 -0.92 8.41
N THR A 237 -15.57 -1.25 9.65
CA THR A 237 -16.91 -0.99 10.22
C THR A 237 -16.84 -0.40 11.63
N ALA A 238 -17.84 0.39 12.00
CA ALA A 238 -17.94 0.95 13.35
C ALA A 238 -18.05 -0.14 14.42
N GLU A 239 -18.73 -1.25 14.12
CA GLU A 239 -18.83 -2.40 15.00
C GLU A 239 -17.45 -3.04 15.24
N ARG A 240 -16.68 -3.27 14.16
CA ARG A 240 -15.34 -3.84 14.29
C ARG A 240 -14.43 -2.90 15.07
N ALA A 241 -14.38 -1.63 14.71
CA ALA A 241 -13.58 -0.63 15.41
C ALA A 241 -13.93 -0.52 16.90
N GLY A 242 -15.24 -0.51 17.22
CA GLY A 242 -15.73 -0.51 18.60
C GLY A 242 -15.30 -1.75 19.37
N SER A 243 -15.37 -2.93 18.74
CA SER A 243 -14.96 -4.19 19.37
C SER A 243 -13.47 -4.20 19.74
N LEU A 244 -12.61 -3.47 19.02
CA LEU A 244 -11.16 -3.48 19.25
C LEU A 244 -10.71 -2.53 20.36
N ARG A 245 -11.60 -1.67 20.87
CA ARG A 245 -11.31 -0.65 21.89
C ARG A 245 -11.62 -1.14 23.30
N LEU A 246 -11.04 -0.47 24.29
CA LEU A 246 -11.37 -0.70 25.70
C LEU A 246 -12.88 -0.57 25.94
N ASP A 247 -13.40 -1.40 26.85
CA ASP A 247 -14.81 -1.39 27.23
C ASP A 247 -15.27 0.02 27.61
N GLY A 248 -16.45 0.41 27.13
CA GLY A 248 -16.99 1.76 27.32
C GLY A 248 -16.57 2.79 26.26
N GLY A 249 -15.83 2.37 25.23
CA GLY A 249 -15.48 3.22 24.08
C GLY A 249 -14.34 4.19 24.38
N GLY A 250 -13.35 3.76 25.17
CA GLY A 250 -12.13 4.54 25.41
C GLY A 250 -11.31 4.79 24.14
N CYS A 251 -10.38 5.73 24.19
CA CYS A 251 -9.44 5.99 23.10
C CYS A 251 -8.60 4.75 22.79
N GLU A 252 -8.10 4.08 23.82
CA GLU A 252 -7.15 3.00 23.66
C GLU A 252 -7.77 1.71 23.10
N MET A 253 -6.96 1.01 22.30
CA MET A 253 -7.18 -0.33 21.78
C MET A 253 -6.88 -1.39 22.85
N ARG A 254 -7.61 -2.51 22.84
CA ARG A 254 -7.45 -3.61 23.81
C ARG A 254 -6.11 -4.32 23.62
N LEU A 255 -5.47 -4.62 24.75
CA LEU A 255 -4.35 -5.54 24.86
C LEU A 255 -4.64 -6.56 25.97
N ASP A 256 -4.15 -7.77 25.82
CA ASP A 256 -4.22 -8.80 26.86
C ASP A 256 -3.18 -8.55 27.97
N ARG A 257 -3.14 -9.45 28.96
CA ARG A 257 -2.22 -9.35 30.12
C ARG A 257 -0.74 -9.45 29.73
N ASP A 258 -0.44 -10.05 28.59
CA ASP A 258 0.91 -10.17 28.04
C ASP A 258 1.27 -8.93 27.18
N GLY A 259 0.36 -7.97 27.05
CA GLY A 259 0.53 -6.78 26.23
C GLY A 259 0.47 -7.08 24.72
N LEU A 260 -0.20 -8.16 24.33
CA LEU A 260 -0.46 -8.58 22.95
C LEU A 260 -1.91 -8.26 22.56
N MET A 261 -2.23 -8.27 21.25
CA MET A 261 -3.62 -8.17 20.80
C MET A 261 -4.42 -9.38 21.35
N PRO A 262 -5.63 -9.20 21.89
CA PRO A 262 -6.47 -10.31 22.32
C PRO A 262 -6.70 -11.33 21.20
N LEU A 263 -6.94 -12.60 21.53
CA LEU A 263 -7.29 -13.62 20.54
C LEU A 263 -8.80 -13.71 20.38
N GLY A 264 -9.25 -13.83 19.13
CA GLY A 264 -10.63 -14.15 18.78
C GLY A 264 -10.95 -15.64 18.99
N SER A 265 -12.20 -16.01 18.74
CA SER A 265 -12.67 -17.40 18.86
C SER A 265 -12.01 -18.37 17.87
N ASP A 266 -11.48 -17.85 16.78
CA ASP A 266 -10.74 -18.58 15.75
C ASP A 266 -9.26 -18.78 16.09
N GLY A 267 -8.80 -18.29 17.25
CA GLY A 267 -7.41 -18.36 17.69
C GLY A 267 -6.47 -17.40 16.95
N LEU A 268 -6.99 -16.49 16.13
CA LEU A 268 -6.23 -15.41 15.53
C LEU A 268 -6.33 -14.14 16.40
N PRO A 269 -5.34 -13.23 16.33
CA PRO A 269 -5.44 -11.95 17.03
C PRO A 269 -6.60 -11.10 16.52
N GLU A 270 -7.24 -10.36 17.41
CA GLU A 270 -8.24 -9.38 17.05
C GLU A 270 -7.56 -8.10 16.52
N SER A 271 -7.77 -7.80 15.23
CA SER A 271 -7.36 -6.57 14.56
C SER A 271 -8.39 -6.18 13.49
N GLY A 272 -8.26 -4.99 12.87
CA GLY A 272 -9.10 -4.58 11.75
C GLY A 272 -9.23 -5.62 10.64
N MET A 273 -8.10 -6.16 10.17
CA MET A 273 -8.00 -7.21 9.16
C MET A 273 -7.12 -8.36 9.67
N VAL A 274 -7.58 -9.62 9.51
CA VAL A 274 -6.94 -10.82 10.10
C VAL A 274 -6.77 -12.00 9.12
N LYS A 275 -7.03 -11.81 7.82
CA LYS A 275 -6.88 -12.89 6.82
C LYS A 275 -5.39 -13.11 6.48
N ASN A 276 -5.03 -14.34 6.12
CA ASN A 276 -3.67 -14.75 5.70
C ASN A 276 -2.57 -14.32 6.69
N TRP A 277 -2.75 -14.69 7.96
CA TRP A 277 -1.99 -14.17 9.07
C TRP A 277 -0.64 -14.86 9.28
N TRP A 278 0.35 -14.15 9.82
CA TRP A 278 1.63 -14.72 10.27
C TRP A 278 2.32 -13.85 11.32
N ALA A 279 3.34 -14.38 12.00
CA ALA A 279 3.96 -13.70 13.14
C ALA A 279 4.61 -12.34 12.79
N GLY A 280 5.11 -12.18 11.56
CA GLY A 280 5.67 -10.91 11.10
C GLY A 280 4.61 -9.81 10.98
N VAL A 281 3.48 -10.10 10.33
CA VAL A 281 2.39 -9.12 10.21
C VAL A 281 1.73 -8.85 11.56
N GLU A 282 1.58 -9.86 12.43
CA GLU A 282 1.09 -9.66 13.80
C GLU A 282 1.96 -8.68 14.60
N SER A 283 3.29 -8.81 14.45
CA SER A 283 4.24 -7.92 15.12
C SER A 283 4.07 -6.47 14.67
N MET A 284 3.84 -6.25 13.39
CA MET A 284 3.58 -4.93 12.83
C MET A 284 2.23 -4.36 13.29
N HIS A 285 1.16 -5.16 13.25
CA HIS A 285 -0.15 -4.74 13.77
C HIS A 285 -0.06 -4.34 15.25
N LEU A 286 0.60 -5.15 16.08
CA LEU A 286 0.78 -4.85 17.50
C LEU A 286 1.58 -3.55 17.72
N LEU A 287 2.61 -3.30 16.90
CA LEU A 287 3.40 -2.06 16.99
C LEU A 287 2.51 -0.83 16.76
N PHE A 288 1.65 -0.85 15.74
CA PHE A 288 0.74 0.24 15.43
C PHE A 288 -0.39 0.40 16.45
N VAL A 289 -0.88 -0.70 17.05
CA VAL A 289 -1.80 -0.65 18.20
C VAL A 289 -1.15 0.03 19.40
N LYS A 290 0.13 -0.28 19.68
CA LYS A 290 0.87 0.37 20.77
C LYS A 290 1.15 1.85 20.49
N GLU A 291 1.47 2.20 19.26
CA GLU A 291 1.62 3.60 18.83
C GLU A 291 0.32 4.39 19.01
N HIS A 292 -0.82 3.81 18.60
CA HIS A 292 -2.12 4.40 18.83
C HIS A 292 -2.39 4.65 20.33
N ASN A 293 -2.15 3.65 21.18
CA ASN A 293 -2.38 3.78 22.62
C ASN A 293 -1.44 4.82 23.27
N TYR A 294 -0.19 4.89 22.81
CA TYR A 294 0.75 5.94 23.23
C TYR A 294 0.23 7.33 22.84
N LEU A 295 -0.28 7.49 21.61
CA LEU A 295 -0.85 8.76 21.14
C LEU A 295 -2.12 9.13 21.91
N CYS A 296 -3.00 8.19 22.23
CA CYS A 296 -4.15 8.43 23.12
C CYS A 296 -3.70 9.04 24.45
N GLU A 297 -2.67 8.47 25.08
CA GLU A 297 -2.13 8.97 26.35
C GLU A 297 -1.57 10.39 26.20
N GLN A 298 -0.78 10.66 25.16
CA GLN A 298 -0.19 11.99 24.95
C GLN A 298 -1.25 13.04 24.61
N LEU A 299 -2.19 12.71 23.70
CA LEU A 299 -3.29 13.60 23.32
C LEU A 299 -4.16 13.96 24.52
N ARG A 300 -4.43 13.00 25.42
CA ARG A 300 -5.19 13.26 26.65
C ARG A 300 -4.48 14.24 27.59
N LYS A 301 -3.14 14.18 27.67
CA LYS A 301 -2.33 15.12 28.47
C LYS A 301 -2.32 16.53 27.88
N GLU A 302 -2.27 16.63 26.55
CA GLU A 302 -2.16 17.91 25.84
C GLU A 302 -3.51 18.59 25.59
N ASN A 303 -4.60 17.82 25.48
CA ASN A 303 -5.92 18.29 25.06
C ASN A 303 -7.01 17.92 26.06
N SER A 304 -7.05 18.65 27.18
CA SER A 304 -8.02 18.42 28.27
C SER A 304 -9.50 18.59 27.89
N THR A 305 -9.81 19.13 26.71
CA THR A 305 -11.18 19.34 26.23
C THR A 305 -11.71 18.23 25.32
N PHE A 306 -10.85 17.33 24.84
CA PHE A 306 -11.28 16.25 23.94
C PHE A 306 -11.95 15.14 24.75
N ASN A 307 -13.06 14.62 24.23
CA ASN A 307 -13.65 13.38 24.74
C ASN A 307 -12.92 12.15 24.16
N GLU A 308 -13.22 10.96 24.69
CA GLU A 308 -12.55 9.71 24.28
C GLU A 308 -12.71 9.38 22.79
N GLU A 309 -13.82 9.77 22.16
CA GLU A 309 -14.02 9.59 20.72
C GLU A 309 -13.17 10.56 19.90
N GLU A 310 -13.07 11.82 20.31
CA GLU A 310 -12.20 12.80 19.65
C GLU A 310 -10.72 12.43 19.79
N LEU A 311 -10.31 11.89 20.95
CA LEU A 311 -8.97 11.35 21.16
C LEU A 311 -8.71 10.16 20.22
N TYR A 312 -9.64 9.18 20.17
CA TYR A 312 -9.51 7.99 19.30
C TYR A 312 -9.34 8.37 17.84
N GLN A 313 -10.24 9.22 17.34
CA GLN A 313 -10.26 9.61 15.93
C GLN A 313 -9.04 10.47 15.56
N THR A 314 -8.57 11.30 16.49
CA THR A 314 -7.34 12.10 16.31
C THR A 314 -6.10 11.20 16.29
N ALA A 315 -6.00 10.24 17.21
CA ALA A 315 -4.92 9.24 17.22
C ALA A 315 -4.92 8.43 15.91
N ARG A 316 -6.10 7.98 15.45
CA ARG A 316 -6.25 7.29 14.16
C ARG A 316 -5.76 8.14 12.98
N LEU A 317 -6.09 9.44 12.93
CA LEU A 317 -5.59 10.34 11.90
C LEU A 317 -4.06 10.45 11.89
N ILE A 318 -3.45 10.60 13.07
CA ILE A 318 -1.99 10.70 13.22
C ILE A 318 -1.32 9.40 12.78
N VAL A 319 -1.84 8.25 13.22
CA VAL A 319 -1.30 6.94 12.84
C VAL A 319 -1.41 6.69 11.34
N ALA A 320 -2.54 7.03 10.71
CA ALA A 320 -2.71 6.90 9.26
C ALA A 320 -1.72 7.79 8.48
N ALA A 321 -1.50 9.03 8.94
CA ALA A 321 -0.49 9.92 8.35
C ALA A 321 0.94 9.41 8.55
N LEU A 322 1.25 8.88 9.74
CA LEU A 322 2.55 8.27 10.06
C LEU A 322 2.82 7.06 9.16
N ASN A 323 1.83 6.19 8.97
CA ASN A 323 1.89 5.04 8.07
C ASN A 323 2.24 5.47 6.63
N GLY A 324 1.50 6.47 6.11
CA GLY A 324 1.75 7.06 4.80
C GLY A 324 3.14 7.68 4.67
N HIS A 325 3.61 8.35 5.72
CA HIS A 325 4.92 8.99 5.76
C HIS A 325 6.05 7.96 5.71
N ILE A 326 6.05 6.97 6.61
CA ILE A 326 7.08 5.92 6.66
C ILE A 326 7.15 5.19 5.33
N HIS A 327 6.01 4.84 4.74
CA HIS A 327 6.00 4.14 3.46
C HIS A 327 6.60 4.99 2.33
N THR A 328 6.23 6.27 2.26
CA THR A 328 6.67 7.17 1.18
C THR A 328 8.12 7.61 1.34
N MET A 329 8.57 7.87 2.57
CA MET A 329 9.84 8.53 2.88
C MET A 329 10.93 7.57 3.36
N GLU A 330 10.58 6.35 3.77
CA GLU A 330 11.54 5.36 4.27
C GLU A 330 11.48 4.04 3.50
N TRP A 331 10.31 3.37 3.47
CA TRP A 331 10.18 2.05 2.86
C TRP A 331 10.40 2.07 1.34
N THR A 332 9.72 2.97 0.63
CA THR A 332 9.83 3.05 -0.85
C THR A 332 11.23 3.50 -1.30
N PRO A 333 11.87 4.51 -0.67
CA PRO A 333 13.27 4.87 -0.96
C PRO A 333 14.25 3.74 -0.66
N ALA A 334 14.03 2.93 0.38
CA ALA A 334 14.85 1.76 0.63
C ALA A 334 14.72 0.73 -0.50
N LEU A 335 13.49 0.38 -0.90
CA LEU A 335 13.21 -0.55 -2.00
C LEU A 335 13.78 -0.07 -3.34
N LEU A 336 13.63 1.22 -3.64
CA LEU A 336 13.95 1.83 -4.92
C LEU A 336 15.12 2.81 -4.80
N ASN A 337 16.21 2.36 -4.18
CA ASN A 337 17.35 3.21 -3.81
C ASN A 337 18.08 3.81 -5.02
N ASN A 338 17.54 4.92 -5.52
CA ASN A 338 18.04 5.67 -6.65
C ASN A 338 17.79 7.16 -6.41
N GLU A 339 18.77 8.00 -6.74
CA GLU A 339 18.74 9.43 -6.47
C GLU A 339 17.55 10.17 -7.11
N VAL A 340 17.17 9.78 -8.33
CA VAL A 340 15.99 10.33 -9.02
C VAL A 340 14.71 9.95 -8.28
N LEU A 341 14.59 8.68 -7.85
CA LEU A 341 13.41 8.17 -7.14
C LEU A 341 13.32 8.75 -5.73
N ASN A 342 14.43 8.83 -4.99
CA ASN A 342 14.49 9.46 -3.68
C ASN A 342 14.05 10.94 -3.74
N THR A 343 14.53 11.69 -4.75
CA THR A 343 14.10 13.07 -4.98
C THR A 343 12.62 13.15 -5.36
N THR A 344 12.14 12.24 -6.19
CA THR A 344 10.73 12.22 -6.62
C THR A 344 9.78 11.87 -5.47
N LEU A 345 10.14 10.91 -4.62
CA LEU A 345 9.34 10.49 -3.46
C LEU A 345 9.29 11.58 -2.39
N ARG A 346 10.42 12.25 -2.11
CA ARG A 346 10.42 13.50 -1.33
C ARG A 346 9.52 14.54 -1.96
N GLY A 347 9.56 14.67 -3.28
CA GLY A 347 8.68 15.56 -4.03
C GLY A 347 7.19 15.22 -3.87
N ASN A 348 6.83 13.95 -3.71
CA ASN A 348 5.45 13.54 -3.43
C ASN A 348 4.99 13.92 -2.02
N TRP A 349 5.92 14.08 -1.07
CA TRP A 349 5.59 14.44 0.30
C TRP A 349 5.70 15.95 0.55
N ASP A 350 6.87 16.54 0.25
CA ASP A 350 7.22 17.93 0.55
C ASP A 350 6.94 18.89 -0.62
N GLY A 351 6.64 18.35 -1.81
CA GLY A 351 6.57 19.11 -3.07
C GLY A 351 7.91 19.12 -3.83
N LEU A 352 7.85 19.11 -5.17
CA LEU A 352 9.04 19.00 -6.02
C LEU A 352 10.03 20.15 -5.82
N THR A 353 9.54 21.37 -5.65
CA THR A 353 10.39 22.54 -5.42
C THR A 353 11.25 22.36 -4.17
N GLN A 354 10.66 21.90 -3.06
CA GLN A 354 11.39 21.67 -1.82
C GLN A 354 12.35 20.49 -1.96
N ALA A 355 11.91 19.40 -2.60
CA ALA A 355 12.74 18.23 -2.82
C ALA A 355 14.02 18.55 -3.62
N PHE A 356 13.94 19.42 -4.63
CA PHE A 356 15.14 19.85 -5.35
C PHE A 356 16.05 20.76 -4.50
N ILE A 357 15.51 21.65 -3.66
CA ILE A 357 16.32 22.45 -2.73
C ILE A 357 17.07 21.53 -1.77
N ASP A 358 16.37 20.57 -1.17
CA ASP A 358 16.96 19.62 -0.22
C ASP A 358 18.02 18.74 -0.88
N HIS A 359 17.77 18.31 -2.12
CA HIS A 359 18.74 17.57 -2.90
C HIS A 359 20.04 18.37 -3.10
N GLU A 360 19.93 19.62 -3.53
CA GLU A 360 21.08 20.50 -3.77
C GLU A 360 21.85 20.81 -2.48
N MET A 361 21.15 21.07 -1.37
CA MET A 361 21.76 21.38 -0.08
C MET A 361 22.46 20.17 0.57
N ASN A 362 21.96 18.95 0.33
CA ASN A 362 22.50 17.73 0.92
C ASN A 362 23.53 17.01 0.02
N SER A 363 23.66 17.41 -1.25
CA SER A 363 24.65 16.83 -2.15
C SER A 363 26.06 17.29 -1.76
N LEU A 364 26.90 16.35 -1.31
CA LEU A 364 28.34 16.56 -1.08
C LEU A 364 29.08 17.00 -2.36
N LYS A 365 28.49 16.71 -3.53
CA LYS A 365 28.91 17.21 -4.83
C LYS A 365 28.09 18.47 -5.10
N HIS A 366 28.57 19.63 -4.65
CA HIS A 366 27.98 20.93 -4.95
C HIS A 366 27.59 20.98 -6.44
N SER A 367 26.30 20.86 -6.75
CA SER A 367 25.85 21.06 -8.12
C SER A 367 26.02 22.54 -8.42
N TYR A 368 26.52 22.86 -9.62
CA TYR A 368 26.79 24.23 -10.04
C TYR A 368 25.52 25.07 -10.31
N VAL A 369 24.34 24.61 -9.88
CA VAL A 369 23.06 25.24 -10.19
C VAL A 369 22.60 26.10 -8.99
N PRO A 370 22.50 27.44 -9.16
CA PRO A 370 21.97 28.32 -8.13
C PRO A 370 20.56 27.90 -7.67
N VAL A 371 20.29 28.03 -6.36
CA VAL A 371 19.02 27.67 -5.72
C VAL A 371 17.81 28.35 -6.40
N GLU A 372 17.99 29.57 -6.91
CA GLU A 372 16.97 30.31 -7.65
C GLU A 372 16.58 29.63 -8.96
N ILE A 373 17.56 29.07 -9.67
CA ILE A 373 17.34 28.30 -10.91
C ILE A 373 16.64 26.99 -10.58
N THR A 374 17.09 26.30 -9.53
CA THR A 374 16.45 25.08 -9.02
C THR A 374 14.98 25.30 -8.66
N LYS A 375 14.68 26.40 -7.95
CA LYS A 375 13.30 26.81 -7.64
C LYS A 375 12.47 27.09 -8.89
N ALA A 376 13.04 27.77 -9.89
CA ALA A 376 12.34 28.08 -11.14
C ALA A 376 12.00 26.79 -11.92
N ILE A 377 12.92 25.83 -11.95
CA ILE A 377 12.72 24.53 -12.59
C ILE A 377 11.66 23.71 -11.86
N GLY A 378 11.73 23.61 -10.53
CA GLY A 378 10.73 22.90 -9.73
C GLY A 378 9.31 23.42 -10.00
N LYS A 379 9.13 24.74 -9.92
CA LYS A 379 7.85 25.39 -10.23
C LYS A 379 7.38 25.18 -11.67
N LEU A 380 8.31 25.14 -12.63
CA LEU A 380 7.97 24.87 -14.03
C LEU A 380 7.46 23.44 -14.20
N ILE A 381 8.12 22.45 -13.59
CA ILE A 381 7.70 21.05 -13.64
C ILE A 381 6.33 20.89 -12.95
N GLU A 382 6.14 21.47 -11.76
CA GLU A 382 4.86 21.46 -11.05
C GLU A 382 3.72 22.05 -11.89
N LYS A 383 4.00 23.16 -12.60
CA LYS A 383 3.04 23.79 -13.51
C LYS A 383 2.74 22.91 -14.73
N SER A 384 3.74 22.21 -15.26
CA SER A 384 3.60 21.35 -16.45
C SER A 384 3.01 19.97 -16.15
N ALA A 385 3.13 19.49 -14.92
CA ALA A 385 2.64 18.20 -14.45
C ALA A 385 1.89 18.40 -13.11
N PRO A 386 0.60 18.77 -13.15
CA PRO A 386 -0.15 19.21 -11.97
C PRO A 386 -0.31 18.14 -10.89
N TYR A 387 -0.09 16.87 -11.23
CA TYR A 387 -0.13 15.72 -10.31
C TYR A 387 1.18 15.50 -9.53
N THR A 388 1.98 16.54 -9.33
CA THR A 388 3.30 16.49 -8.66
C THR A 388 3.36 17.24 -7.33
N LYS A 389 2.20 17.42 -6.72
CA LYS A 389 2.03 18.18 -5.49
C LYS A 389 2.30 17.32 -4.25
N GLY A 390 2.85 17.95 -3.21
CA GLY A 390 3.10 17.32 -1.92
C GLY A 390 1.83 17.08 -1.08
N VAL A 391 2.03 16.60 0.14
CA VAL A 391 1.00 16.55 1.18
C VAL A 391 0.55 17.98 1.55
N GLY A 392 -0.73 18.16 1.87
CA GLY A 392 -1.31 19.46 2.25
C GLY A 392 -1.78 20.32 1.07
N HIS A 393 -1.67 19.83 -0.17
CA HIS A 393 -2.28 20.45 -1.34
C HIS A 393 -3.75 20.07 -1.53
N VAL A 394 -4.46 20.83 -2.36
CA VAL A 394 -5.85 20.53 -2.75
C VAL A 394 -5.93 19.15 -3.41
N THR A 395 -6.86 18.33 -2.93
CA THR A 395 -7.16 17.00 -3.48
C THR A 395 -7.45 17.06 -4.98
N ASP A 396 -6.84 16.17 -5.75
CA ASP A 396 -7.03 16.03 -7.20
C ASP A 396 -7.21 14.56 -7.56
N ILE A 397 -8.42 14.21 -8.02
CA ILE A 397 -8.79 12.85 -8.42
C ILE A 397 -8.64 12.62 -9.94
N SER A 398 -8.07 13.59 -10.69
CA SER A 398 -7.91 13.50 -12.14
C SER A 398 -9.21 13.25 -12.93
N GLY A 399 -10.36 13.63 -12.35
CA GLY A 399 -11.68 13.42 -12.94
C GLY A 399 -12.21 11.98 -12.88
N VAL A 400 -11.52 11.07 -12.18
CA VAL A 400 -11.94 9.67 -11.99
C VAL A 400 -12.10 9.40 -10.50
N PRO A 401 -13.24 8.85 -10.04
CA PRO A 401 -13.40 8.51 -8.63
C PRO A 401 -12.28 7.58 -8.14
N TYR A 402 -11.76 7.87 -6.95
CA TYR A 402 -10.73 7.08 -6.29
C TYR A 402 -11.23 5.69 -5.92
N SER A 403 -10.50 4.68 -6.38
CA SER A 403 -10.60 3.29 -5.96
C SER A 403 -9.24 2.62 -6.20
N PHE A 404 -9.01 1.46 -5.58
CA PHE A 404 -7.76 0.73 -5.77
C PHE A 404 -7.77 -0.04 -7.09
N PRO A 405 -6.69 -0.05 -7.89
CA PRO A 405 -6.70 -0.77 -9.16
C PRO A 405 -6.32 -2.25 -9.02
N GLU A 406 -6.97 -3.14 -9.78
CA GLU A 406 -6.63 -4.57 -9.87
C GLU A 406 -5.16 -4.81 -10.25
N ASP A 407 -4.65 -3.96 -11.14
CA ASP A 407 -3.26 -4.00 -11.61
C ASP A 407 -2.27 -3.76 -10.46
N HIS A 408 -2.64 -2.99 -9.43
CA HIS A 408 -1.83 -2.83 -8.23
C HIS A 408 -1.77 -4.15 -7.46
N THR A 409 -2.92 -4.80 -7.21
CA THR A 409 -2.94 -6.10 -6.52
C THR A 409 -2.05 -7.11 -7.23
N SER A 410 -2.02 -7.10 -8.56
CA SER A 410 -1.14 -7.97 -9.36
C SER A 410 0.35 -7.61 -9.22
N ALA A 411 0.70 -6.34 -9.27
CA ALA A 411 2.08 -5.87 -9.14
C ALA A 411 2.69 -6.12 -7.73
N TYR A 412 1.85 -6.20 -6.70
CA TYR A 412 2.26 -6.40 -5.31
C TYR A 412 2.22 -7.86 -4.84
N ARG A 413 2.12 -8.84 -5.76
CA ARG A 413 2.26 -10.28 -5.45
C ARG A 413 3.73 -10.65 -5.16
N MET A 414 4.26 -10.12 -4.07
CA MET A 414 5.67 -10.15 -3.66
C MET A 414 6.00 -11.29 -2.68
N HIS A 415 5.25 -12.40 -2.69
CA HIS A 415 5.50 -13.58 -1.86
C HIS A 415 6.94 -14.12 -1.90
N PRO A 416 7.69 -14.04 -3.02
CA PRO A 416 9.10 -14.42 -3.05
C PRO A 416 10.01 -13.64 -2.11
N LEU A 417 9.55 -12.60 -1.41
CA LEU A 417 10.31 -11.91 -0.36
C LEU A 417 10.40 -12.69 0.97
N LEU A 418 9.50 -13.65 1.19
CA LEU A 418 9.48 -14.42 2.45
C LEU A 418 10.47 -15.57 2.39
N PRO A 419 11.39 -15.74 3.36
CA PRO A 419 12.24 -16.93 3.48
C PRO A 419 11.45 -18.14 3.99
N ASP A 420 12.01 -19.34 3.81
CA ASP A 420 11.40 -20.59 4.32
C ASP A 420 11.72 -20.85 5.80
N GLN A 421 12.77 -20.21 6.33
CA GLN A 421 13.20 -20.31 7.72
C GLN A 421 13.61 -18.94 8.25
N TYR A 422 13.35 -18.73 9.53
CA TYR A 422 13.77 -17.57 10.31
C TYR A 422 14.64 -18.01 11.48
N THR A 423 15.53 -17.14 11.92
CA THR A 423 16.36 -17.36 13.11
C THR A 423 15.94 -16.41 14.21
N PHE A 424 15.56 -16.93 15.38
CA PHE A 424 15.21 -16.14 16.57
C PHE A 424 16.01 -16.64 17.76
N ALA A 425 16.79 -15.77 18.40
CA ALA A 425 17.65 -16.14 19.53
C ALA A 425 18.57 -17.36 19.26
N GLY A 426 18.98 -17.58 18.01
CA GLY A 426 19.77 -18.74 17.56
C GLY A 426 18.96 -19.97 17.16
N ASP A 427 17.67 -20.03 17.48
CA ASP A 427 16.77 -21.11 17.05
C ASP A 427 16.33 -20.88 15.60
N LYS A 428 16.43 -21.92 14.76
CA LYS A 428 15.81 -21.93 13.44
C LYS A 428 14.33 -22.32 13.54
N VAL A 429 13.47 -21.52 12.93
CA VAL A 429 12.01 -21.69 12.91
C VAL A 429 11.54 -21.73 11.47
N GLU A 430 10.90 -22.83 11.07
CA GLU A 430 10.25 -22.94 9.77
C GLU A 430 9.13 -21.90 9.63
N ALA A 431 9.05 -21.25 8.47
CA ALA A 431 8.02 -20.26 8.17
C ALA A 431 6.60 -20.84 8.27
N SER A 432 6.43 -22.13 7.96
CA SER A 432 5.15 -22.85 8.13
C SER A 432 4.68 -22.92 9.58
N ASN A 433 5.58 -22.79 10.57
CA ASN A 433 5.23 -22.76 11.99
C ASN A 433 4.95 -21.34 12.49
N MET A 434 4.94 -20.34 11.60
CA MET A 434 4.73 -18.94 11.94
C MET A 434 3.45 -18.36 11.34
N VAL A 435 2.65 -19.17 10.64
CA VAL A 435 1.41 -18.74 9.98
C VAL A 435 0.17 -19.06 10.82
N ASN A 436 -0.89 -18.30 10.60
CA ASN A 436 -2.19 -18.45 11.24
C ASN A 436 -2.09 -18.56 12.77
N GLN A 437 -2.75 -19.55 13.38
CA GLN A 437 -2.80 -19.76 14.84
C GLN A 437 -1.41 -20.01 15.46
N HIS A 438 -0.46 -20.56 14.69
CA HIS A 438 0.89 -20.82 15.19
C HIS A 438 1.73 -19.55 15.36
N ALA A 439 1.33 -18.44 14.71
CA ALA A 439 2.01 -17.16 14.83
C ALA A 439 2.13 -16.70 16.30
N ARG A 440 1.04 -16.85 17.06
CA ARG A 440 0.98 -16.43 18.45
C ARG A 440 1.93 -17.23 19.35
N ASP A 441 2.07 -18.53 19.11
CA ASP A 441 2.98 -19.38 19.89
C ASP A 441 4.44 -18.95 19.72
N VAL A 442 4.83 -18.59 18.49
CA VAL A 442 6.17 -18.08 18.19
C VAL A 442 6.40 -16.73 18.89
N ILE A 443 5.43 -15.81 18.84
CA ILE A 443 5.52 -14.51 19.52
C ILE A 443 5.63 -14.67 21.03
N LYS A 444 4.86 -15.59 21.63
CA LYS A 444 4.96 -15.88 23.08
C LYS A 444 6.29 -16.51 23.46
N LYS A 445 6.85 -17.39 22.60
CA LYS A 445 8.13 -18.06 22.85
C LYS A 445 9.30 -17.07 22.86
N TYR A 446 9.40 -16.22 21.84
CA TYR A 446 10.58 -15.36 21.66
C TYR A 446 10.38 -13.93 22.15
N GLY A 447 9.14 -13.46 22.25
CA GLY A 447 8.80 -12.08 22.56
C GLY A 447 8.96 -11.15 21.35
N ILE A 448 8.03 -10.20 21.22
CA ILE A 448 7.98 -9.31 20.04
C ILE A 448 9.26 -8.49 19.85
N SER A 449 9.88 -8.01 20.93
CA SER A 449 11.10 -7.19 20.83
C SER A 449 12.27 -7.97 20.23
N ALA A 450 12.46 -9.22 20.66
CA ALA A 450 13.55 -10.06 20.14
C ALA A 450 13.26 -10.49 18.70
N MET A 451 11.98 -10.70 18.36
CA MET A 451 11.58 -10.99 16.97
C MET A 451 11.82 -9.81 16.04
N LEU A 452 11.41 -8.59 16.43
CA LEU A 452 11.63 -7.38 15.62
C LEU A 452 13.13 -7.08 15.45
N ASP A 453 13.93 -7.26 16.50
CA ASP A 453 15.40 -7.16 16.41
C ASP A 453 15.96 -8.20 15.41
N ALA A 454 15.53 -9.44 15.51
CA ALA A 454 15.96 -10.50 14.60
C ALA A 454 15.51 -10.24 13.15
N PHE A 455 14.31 -9.70 12.92
CA PHE A 455 13.86 -9.29 11.58
C PHE A 455 14.71 -8.14 11.02
N GLY A 456 15.17 -7.23 11.88
CA GLY A 456 16.10 -6.16 11.49
C GLY A 456 17.46 -6.67 10.98
N HIS A 457 17.89 -7.84 11.45
CA HIS A 457 19.20 -8.43 11.12
C HIS A 457 19.12 -9.59 10.12
N GLN A 458 17.94 -9.90 9.59
CA GLN A 458 17.74 -10.96 8.62
C GLN A 458 17.33 -10.40 7.27
N ALA A 459 17.86 -10.97 6.21
CA ALA A 459 17.56 -10.57 4.85
C ALA A 459 16.29 -11.25 4.33
N PRO A 460 15.44 -10.53 3.57
CA PRO A 460 14.40 -11.16 2.78
C PRO A 460 15.03 -11.88 1.57
N THR A 461 14.19 -12.60 0.85
CA THR A 461 14.55 -13.23 -0.43
C THR A 461 14.24 -12.32 -1.63
N THR A 462 14.78 -12.61 -2.81
CA THR A 462 14.64 -11.74 -3.99
C THR A 462 13.37 -12.00 -4.80
N LEU A 463 12.84 -10.94 -5.44
CA LEU A 463 11.76 -11.02 -6.44
C LEU A 463 12.26 -11.52 -7.80
N THR A 464 12.60 -12.80 -7.88
CA THR A 464 13.09 -13.44 -9.12
C THR A 464 12.30 -14.71 -9.41
N ILE A 465 12.34 -15.16 -10.67
CA ILE A 465 11.90 -16.53 -11.02
C ILE A 465 12.69 -17.54 -10.18
N HIS A 466 12.13 -18.72 -9.97
CA HIS A 466 12.75 -19.81 -9.21
C HIS A 466 13.07 -19.47 -7.75
N ASN A 467 12.29 -18.57 -7.14
CA ASN A 467 12.53 -18.10 -5.78
C ASN A 467 11.27 -18.00 -4.90
N TYR A 468 10.19 -18.68 -5.28
CA TYR A 468 8.95 -18.73 -4.49
C TYR A 468 9.12 -19.66 -3.28
N PRO A 469 8.68 -19.26 -2.06
CA PRO A 469 8.83 -20.07 -0.86
C PRO A 469 8.06 -21.39 -0.94
N ASP A 470 8.70 -22.47 -0.52
CA ASP A 470 8.14 -23.82 -0.56
C ASP A 470 6.96 -23.95 0.39
N PHE A 471 7.01 -23.33 1.57
CA PHE A 471 5.93 -23.44 2.55
C PHE A 471 4.59 -22.88 2.04
N LEU A 472 4.61 -21.86 1.17
CA LEU A 472 3.39 -21.30 0.57
C LEU A 472 2.77 -22.19 -0.51
N THR A 473 3.49 -23.19 -1.02
CA THR A 473 2.91 -24.19 -1.94
C THR A 473 2.02 -25.20 -1.21
N LYS A 474 2.07 -25.23 0.13
CA LYS A 474 1.38 -26.19 1.00
C LYS A 474 0.68 -25.52 2.18
N VAL A 475 0.54 -24.19 2.15
CA VAL A 475 -0.02 -23.44 3.28
C VAL A 475 -1.53 -23.64 3.35
N ASP A 476 -2.04 -23.89 4.56
CA ASP A 476 -3.47 -23.87 4.80
C ASP A 476 -3.96 -22.42 4.83
N ILE A 477 -4.96 -22.12 4.00
CA ILE A 477 -5.60 -20.81 3.94
C ILE A 477 -6.93 -20.92 4.70
N PRO A 478 -7.05 -20.32 5.92
CA PRO A 478 -8.28 -20.34 6.68
C PRO A 478 -9.44 -19.79 5.85
N GLY A 479 -10.51 -20.56 5.74
CA GLY A 479 -11.70 -20.17 4.98
C GLY A 479 -11.64 -20.39 3.46
N ALA A 480 -10.49 -20.68 2.82
CA ALA A 480 -10.42 -20.85 1.36
C ALA A 480 -10.50 -22.31 0.85
N GLY A 481 -10.66 -23.28 1.75
CA GLY A 481 -10.72 -24.71 1.41
C GLY A 481 -9.42 -25.42 1.78
N LEU A 482 -9.56 -26.62 2.37
CA LEU A 482 -8.44 -27.46 2.80
C LEU A 482 -7.50 -27.79 1.64
N SER A 483 -6.18 -27.77 1.91
CA SER A 483 -5.32 -28.75 1.27
C SER A 483 -5.70 -30.11 1.87
N CYS A 484 -6.27 -31.05 1.09
CA CYS A 484 -6.45 -32.44 1.57
C CYS A 484 -5.08 -33.16 1.55
N PHE A 485 -4.03 -32.54 2.10
CA PHE A 485 -2.72 -33.14 2.29
C PHE A 485 -2.56 -33.55 3.77
N LEU A 486 -2.41 -34.85 4.00
CA LEU A 486 -1.90 -35.45 5.26
C LEU A 486 -2.84 -35.51 6.49
N ARG A 487 -4.10 -35.92 6.34
CA ARG A 487 -4.82 -36.57 7.45
C ARG A 487 -5.38 -37.93 7.05
N PRO A 488 -5.05 -39.04 7.74
CA PRO A 488 -5.90 -40.22 7.70
C PRO A 488 -7.19 -39.88 8.47
N PHE A 489 -8.36 -40.16 7.88
CA PHE A 489 -9.74 -40.04 8.41
C PHE A 489 -10.60 -38.81 7.99
N PRO A 490 -11.95 -38.97 7.90
CA PRO A 490 -12.78 -38.45 6.82
C PRO A 490 -13.41 -37.11 7.18
N VAL A 491 -12.81 -36.02 6.73
CA VAL A 491 -13.45 -34.69 6.83
C VAL A 491 -13.58 -34.01 5.46
N CYS A 492 -13.06 -34.61 4.39
CA CYS A 492 -13.31 -34.16 3.01
C CYS A 492 -14.67 -34.71 2.49
N SER A 493 -15.77 -34.55 3.23
CA SER A 493 -17.14 -34.75 2.72
C SER A 493 -17.91 -33.43 2.74
N SER A 494 -18.46 -33.06 1.58
CA SER A 494 -19.30 -31.88 1.35
C SER A 494 -20.26 -31.59 2.51
N PRO A 495 -20.47 -30.32 2.90
CA PRO A 495 -21.74 -29.99 3.54
C PRO A 495 -22.86 -30.29 2.52
N ALA A 496 -23.87 -31.02 2.97
CA ALA A 496 -25.11 -31.23 2.23
C ALA A 496 -25.95 -29.96 2.19
#